data_AF-A0A9D4BDC3-F1
#
_entry.id   AF-A0A9D4BDC3-F1
#
_cell.length_a   1.000
_cell.length_b   1.000
_cell.length_c   1.000
_cell.angle_alpha   90.00
_cell.angle_beta   90.00
_cell.angle_gamma   90.00
#
_symmetry.space_group_name_H-M   'P 1'
#
loop_
_entity.id
_entity.type
_entity.pdbx_description
1 polymer ?
#
loop_
_entity_poly.entity_id
_entity_poly.type
_entity_poly.pdbx_seq_one_letter_code
_entity_poly.pdbx_strand_id
1 'polypeptide(L)'
;MKTCPTLTGTTQVYTGQAAGEHYTHAGSGENICFPSDPEYDQYNDVADSLRSLMYGDEYETQSNPAFSNLHQNDVLCAVCLAKGETTLMIPGRTTCYRGWSKEYQRYLM
;
A
#
# COMPACT_ATOMS: atom_id res chain seq x y z
N MET A 1 -7.23 -13.09 5.28
CA MET A 1 -6.55 -13.56 4.06
C MET A 1 -6.38 -12.37 3.12
N LYS A 2 -5.16 -12.14 2.61
CA LYS A 2 -4.85 -11.06 1.64
C LYS A 2 -5.09 -11.54 0.21
N THR A 3 -6.33 -11.79 -0.17
CA THR A 3 -6.66 -12.37 -1.48
C THR A 3 -7.79 -11.60 -2.14
N CYS A 4 -7.70 -11.43 -3.45
CA CYS A 4 -8.77 -10.83 -4.22
C CYS A 4 -10.06 -11.65 -4.10
N PRO A 5 -11.25 -11.01 -4.10
CA PRO A 5 -12.51 -11.73 -4.11
C PRO A 5 -12.56 -12.71 -5.28
N THR A 6 -12.97 -13.95 -5.00
CA THR A 6 -13.15 -15.01 -6.02
C THR A 6 -14.33 -14.77 -6.95
N LEU A 7 -15.08 -13.68 -6.76
CA LEU A 7 -16.15 -13.26 -7.66
C LEU A 7 -15.55 -12.96 -9.04
N THR A 8 -16.15 -13.59 -10.05
CA THR A 8 -15.63 -13.84 -11.39
C THR A 8 -14.95 -12.65 -12.06
N GLY A 9 -13.67 -12.82 -12.41
CA GLY A 9 -12.98 -11.97 -13.38
C GLY A 9 -11.96 -10.99 -12.81
N THR A 10 -11.58 -11.11 -11.52
CA THR A 10 -10.44 -10.37 -10.98
C THR A 10 -9.21 -11.28 -10.83
N THR A 11 -8.03 -10.72 -11.10
CA THR A 11 -6.74 -11.40 -10.89
C THR A 11 -5.92 -10.62 -9.87
N GLN A 12 -5.27 -11.32 -8.95
CA GLN A 12 -4.41 -10.68 -7.96
C GLN A 12 -3.13 -10.16 -8.62
N VAL A 13 -2.82 -8.88 -8.36
CA VAL A 13 -1.58 -8.24 -8.82
C VAL A 13 -0.51 -8.39 -7.73
N TYR A 14 -0.80 -7.88 -6.53
CA TYR A 14 0.08 -8.02 -5.36
C TYR A 14 -0.70 -7.93 -4.04
N THR A 15 -0.01 -8.25 -2.95
CA THR A 15 -0.46 -8.08 -1.56
C THR A 15 0.42 -7.10 -0.84
N GLY A 16 -0.13 -6.51 0.22
CA GLY A 16 0.54 -5.41 0.88
C GLY A 16 0.03 -5.08 2.26
N GLN A 17 0.50 -3.94 2.75
CA GLN A 17 0.04 -3.23 3.92
C GLN A 17 -0.59 -1.91 3.46
N ALA A 18 -1.74 -1.55 4.02
CA ALA A 18 -2.30 -0.24 3.78
C ALA A 18 -1.43 0.81 4.49
N ALA A 19 -1.27 1.97 3.87
CA ALA A 19 -0.50 3.06 4.42
C ALA A 19 -1.08 4.40 3.97
N GLY A 20 -0.90 5.42 4.80
CA GLY A 20 -1.36 6.78 4.57
C GLY A 20 -0.63 7.78 5.47
N GLU A 21 -1.35 8.81 5.88
CA GLU A 21 -0.84 9.84 6.79
C GLU A 21 -0.91 9.41 8.24
N HIS A 22 0.04 9.91 9.02
CA HIS A 22 -0.15 9.98 10.47
C HIS A 22 -1.35 10.88 10.77
N TYR A 23 -2.16 10.53 11.78
CA TYR A 23 -3.39 11.26 12.11
C TYR A 23 -3.21 12.75 12.45
N THR A 24 -1.97 13.20 12.71
CA THR A 24 -1.62 14.61 12.95
C THR A 24 -0.98 15.31 11.76
N HIS A 25 -0.74 14.59 10.65
CA HIS A 25 -0.15 15.13 9.43
C HIS A 25 -1.26 15.38 8.41
N ALA A 26 -1.05 16.36 7.53
CA ALA A 26 -1.95 16.64 6.42
C ALA A 26 -1.20 16.49 5.10
N GLY A 27 -1.89 16.00 4.07
CA GLY A 27 -1.43 16.07 2.69
C GLY A 27 -0.77 14.82 2.14
N SER A 28 -0.91 13.63 2.76
CA SER A 28 -0.36 12.39 2.18
C SER A 28 -1.28 11.75 1.13
N GLY A 29 -2.56 12.14 1.09
CA GLY A 29 -3.53 11.62 0.14
C GLY A 29 -4.39 10.48 0.67
N GLU A 30 -4.98 9.70 -0.23
CA GLU A 30 -5.79 8.51 0.11
C GLU A 30 -4.90 7.34 0.59
N ASN A 31 -5.44 6.45 1.44
CA ASN A 31 -4.73 5.26 1.87
C ASN A 31 -4.40 4.36 0.66
N ILE A 32 -3.12 4.02 0.49
CA ILE A 32 -2.62 3.20 -0.61
C ILE A 32 -2.10 1.85 -0.11
N CYS A 33 -2.03 0.88 -1.02
CA CYS A 33 -1.52 -0.45 -0.71
C CYS A 33 -0.02 -0.53 -1.03
N PHE A 34 0.84 -0.57 -0.03
CA PHE A 34 2.27 -0.80 -0.23
C PHE A 34 2.55 -2.29 -0.43
N PRO A 35 3.24 -2.69 -1.52
CA PRO A 35 3.72 -4.05 -1.72
C PRO A 35 4.48 -4.59 -0.52
N SER A 36 4.24 -5.86 -0.20
CA SER A 36 5.05 -6.57 0.82
C SER A 36 6.48 -6.87 0.36
N ASP A 37 6.80 -6.63 -0.92
CA ASP A 37 8.12 -6.76 -1.53
C ASP A 37 8.58 -5.44 -2.20
N PRO A 38 8.90 -4.41 -1.39
CA PRO A 38 9.36 -3.12 -1.92
C PRO A 38 10.75 -3.21 -2.55
N GLU A 39 11.08 -2.21 -3.37
CA GLU A 39 12.41 -1.96 -3.91
C GLU A 39 12.92 -0.62 -3.41
N TYR A 40 14.16 -0.62 -2.93
CA TYR A 40 14.84 0.60 -2.52
C TYR A 40 15.67 1.14 -3.67
N ASP A 41 15.46 2.41 -4.02
CA ASP A 41 16.32 3.16 -4.93
C ASP A 41 17.36 3.96 -4.10
N GLN A 42 17.83 5.10 -4.60
CA GLN A 42 18.66 6.02 -3.85
C GLN A 42 17.81 6.80 -2.82
N TYR A 43 18.06 6.57 -1.53
CA TYR A 43 17.44 7.31 -0.42
C TYR A 43 18.49 7.86 0.54
N ASN A 44 18.15 8.94 1.26
CA ASN A 44 18.96 9.47 2.35
C ASN A 44 18.15 9.48 3.64
N ASP A 45 18.47 8.56 4.56
CA ASP A 45 17.74 8.38 5.82
C ASP A 45 17.56 9.67 6.65
N VAL A 46 18.50 10.60 6.56
CA VAL A 46 18.46 11.84 7.35
C VAL A 46 17.59 12.90 6.67
N ALA A 47 17.74 13.10 5.36
CA ALA A 47 16.98 14.14 4.65
C ALA A 47 15.53 13.72 4.38
N ASP A 48 15.31 12.42 4.14
CA ASP A 48 14.00 11.90 3.72
C ASP A 48 13.13 11.45 4.91
N SER A 49 13.65 11.46 6.14
CA SER A 49 12.86 11.24 7.37
C SER A 49 12.08 12.48 7.86
N LEU A 50 12.16 13.61 7.16
CA LEU A 50 11.54 14.87 7.57
C LEU A 50 10.43 15.37 6.63
N ARG A 51 10.18 14.66 5.53
CA ARG A 51 9.25 15.08 4.47
C ARG A 51 8.65 13.86 3.80
N SER A 52 7.43 14.00 3.28
CA SER A 52 6.79 12.95 2.49
C SER A 52 6.69 11.60 3.21
N LEU A 53 6.36 11.68 4.50
CA LEU A 53 6.28 10.52 5.37
C LEU A 53 4.98 9.76 5.13
N MET A 54 5.12 8.47 4.84
CA MET A 54 4.03 7.50 4.75
C MET A 54 4.10 6.56 5.95
N TYR A 55 2.95 6.29 6.55
CA TYR A 55 2.80 5.47 7.75
C TYR A 55 1.91 4.28 7.44
N GLY A 56 2.24 3.11 7.98
CA GLY A 56 1.35 1.95 7.90
C GLY A 56 0.06 2.21 8.68
N ASP A 57 -1.07 1.81 8.10
CA ASP A 57 -2.36 1.83 8.78
C ASP A 57 -2.43 0.69 9.81
N GLU A 58 -3.02 0.96 10.96
CA GLU A 58 -3.21 -0.03 12.02
C GLU A 58 -4.68 -0.15 12.47
N TYR A 59 -5.02 -1.32 13.02
CA TYR A 59 -6.34 -1.51 13.62
C TYR A 59 -6.41 -0.89 15.02
N GLU A 60 -7.23 0.16 15.15
CA GLU A 60 -7.55 0.79 16.44
C GLU A 60 -8.77 0.15 17.11
N THR A 61 -8.63 -1.12 17.51
CA THR A 61 -9.73 -1.96 18.02
C THR A 61 -9.69 -2.24 19.53
N GLN A 62 -8.91 -1.48 20.31
CA GLN A 62 -8.74 -1.73 21.75
C GLN A 62 -10.06 -1.85 22.52
N SER A 63 -11.05 -1.04 22.16
CA SER A 63 -12.38 -1.01 22.80
C SER A 63 -13.36 -2.06 22.28
N ASN A 64 -12.95 -2.90 21.32
CA ASN A 64 -13.78 -3.94 20.72
C ASN A 64 -13.28 -5.35 21.12
N PRO A 65 -13.94 -6.02 22.09
CA PRO A 65 -13.49 -7.32 22.60
C PRO A 65 -13.31 -8.39 21.51
N ALA A 66 -14.18 -8.39 20.50
CA ALA A 66 -14.15 -9.38 19.41
C ALA A 66 -12.93 -9.24 18.49
N PHE A 67 -12.31 -8.06 18.45
CA PHE A 67 -11.16 -7.75 17.61
C PHE A 67 -9.98 -7.20 18.41
N SER A 68 -9.96 -7.41 19.73
CA SER A 68 -8.91 -6.92 20.62
C SER A 68 -7.53 -7.48 20.25
N ASN A 69 -7.48 -8.71 19.72
CA ASN A 69 -6.26 -9.35 19.22
C ASN A 69 -5.71 -8.73 17.91
N LEU A 70 -6.49 -7.86 17.26
CA LEU A 70 -6.06 -7.13 16.07
C LEU A 70 -5.49 -5.76 16.40
N HIS A 71 -5.67 -5.26 17.63
CA HIS A 71 -5.24 -3.92 17.99
C HIS A 71 -3.74 -3.75 17.71
N GLN A 72 -3.37 -2.65 17.03
CA GLN A 72 -1.99 -2.31 16.66
C GLN A 72 -1.35 -3.28 15.65
N ASN A 73 -2.13 -4.15 15.01
CA ASN A 73 -1.67 -4.90 13.85
C ASN A 73 -1.88 -4.09 12.57
N ASP A 74 -0.94 -4.24 11.63
CA ASP A 74 -1.02 -3.64 10.31
C ASP A 74 -2.30 -4.02 9.56
N VAL A 75 -2.92 -3.04 8.92
CA VAL A 75 -4.04 -3.26 8.01
C VAL A 75 -3.52 -3.89 6.72
N LEU A 76 -4.10 -5.02 6.38
CA LEU A 76 -3.68 -5.82 5.24
C LEU A 76 -4.46 -5.43 3.97
N CYS A 77 -3.79 -5.35 2.82
CA CYS A 77 -4.42 -5.02 1.54
C CYS A 77 -4.02 -5.98 0.41
N ALA A 78 -4.82 -5.98 -0.65
CA ALA A 78 -4.57 -6.69 -1.90
C ALA A 78 -5.02 -5.82 -3.08
N VAL A 79 -4.18 -5.74 -4.11
CA VAL A 79 -4.53 -5.04 -5.36
C VAL A 79 -4.96 -6.05 -6.41
N CYS A 80 -6.11 -5.80 -7.01
CA CYS A 80 -6.81 -6.71 -7.90
C CYS A 80 -7.07 -6.05 -9.25
N LEU A 81 -6.72 -6.75 -10.32
CA LEU A 81 -7.01 -6.35 -11.68
C LEU A 81 -8.39 -6.87 -12.08
N ALA A 82 -9.35 -5.98 -12.31
CA ALA A 82 -10.62 -6.31 -12.97
C ALA A 82 -10.45 -6.39 -14.49
N LYS A 83 -11.45 -6.93 -15.20
CA LYS A 83 -11.43 -6.98 -16.68
C LYS A 83 -11.38 -5.55 -17.26
N GLY A 84 -10.34 -5.25 -18.05
CA GLY A 84 -10.19 -3.99 -18.78
C GLY A 84 -8.74 -3.54 -18.87
N GLU A 85 -8.50 -2.48 -19.66
CA GLU A 85 -7.23 -1.75 -19.62
C GLU A 85 -7.20 -0.85 -18.38
N THR A 86 -6.05 -0.77 -17.72
CA THR A 86 -5.87 0.07 -16.54
C THR A 86 -4.42 0.49 -16.40
N THR A 87 -4.21 1.54 -15.60
CA THR A 87 -2.88 1.97 -15.18
C THR A 87 -2.86 1.98 -13.65
N LEU A 88 -1.79 1.45 -13.07
CA LEU A 88 -1.66 1.27 -11.63
C LEU A 88 -0.37 1.93 -11.13
N MET A 89 -0.46 2.69 -10.05
CA MET A 89 0.70 3.08 -9.26
C MET A 89 1.12 1.91 -8.37
N ILE A 90 2.41 1.57 -8.36
CA ILE A 90 2.99 0.57 -7.46
C ILE A 90 3.94 1.31 -6.50
N PRO A 91 3.46 1.77 -5.34
CA PRO A 91 4.28 2.54 -4.42
C PRO A 91 5.42 1.69 -3.88
N GLY A 92 6.57 2.31 -3.61
CA GLY A 92 7.73 1.62 -3.07
C GLY A 92 8.40 0.64 -4.04
N ARG A 93 8.14 0.72 -5.36
CA ARG A 93 8.85 -0.05 -6.38
C ARG A 93 9.24 0.81 -7.57
N THR A 94 10.40 0.50 -8.16
CA THR A 94 10.88 1.14 -9.39
C THR A 94 10.61 0.30 -10.64
N THR A 95 10.29 -0.98 -10.47
CA THR A 95 9.93 -1.90 -11.55
C THR A 95 8.46 -2.36 -11.45
N CYS A 96 7.90 -2.77 -12.59
CA CYS A 96 6.56 -3.31 -12.67
C CYS A 96 6.56 -4.84 -12.46
N TYR A 97 5.48 -5.39 -11.92
CA TYR A 97 5.29 -6.84 -11.85
C TYR A 97 5.25 -7.48 -13.24
N ARG A 98 5.53 -8.78 -13.31
CA ARG A 98 5.51 -9.54 -14.56
C ARG A 98 4.16 -9.37 -15.28
N GLY A 99 4.23 -9.02 -16.57
CA GLY A 99 3.05 -8.80 -17.41
C GLY A 99 2.55 -7.35 -17.44
N TRP A 100 3.17 -6.44 -16.68
CA TRP A 100 2.91 -5.02 -16.72
C TRP A 100 4.03 -4.25 -17.43
N SER A 101 3.66 -3.19 -18.14
CA SER A 101 4.58 -2.25 -18.78
C SER A 101 4.66 -0.95 -17.97
N LYS A 102 5.84 -0.34 -17.92
CA LYS A 102 6.04 0.94 -17.24
C LYS A 102 5.51 2.09 -18.08
N GLU A 103 4.40 2.68 -17.65
CA GLU A 103 3.84 3.90 -18.27
C GLU A 103 4.44 5.18 -17.68
N TYR A 104 4.77 5.18 -16.38
CA TYR A 104 5.42 6.30 -15.71
C TYR A 104 6.24 5.86 -14.49
N GLN A 105 7.11 6.75 -14.01
CA GLN A 105 7.82 6.64 -12.73
C GLN A 105 7.86 8.02 -12.10
N ARG A 106 7.46 8.12 -10.83
CA ARG A 106 7.38 9.38 -10.07
C ARG A 106 7.67 9.12 -8.60
N TYR A 107 7.98 10.19 -7.88
CA TYR A 107 8.02 10.16 -6.42
C TYR A 107 6.61 10.31 -5.88
N LEU A 108 6.27 9.49 -4.88
CA LEU A 108 5.13 9.71 -4.01
C LEU A 108 5.61 10.61 -2.88
N MET A 109 4.93 11.73 -2.67
CA MET A 109 5.33 12.78 -1.74
C MET A 109 4.20 13.16 -0.81
#